data_AF-A0A8X6Y8C4-F1
#
_entry.id   AF-A0A8X6Y8C4-F1
#
_cell.length_a   1.000
_cell.length_b   1.000
_cell.length_c   1.000
_cell.angle_alpha   90.00
_cell.angle_beta   90.00
_cell.angle_gamma   90.00
#
_symmetry.space_group_name_H-M   'P 1'
#
loop_
_entity.id
_entity.type
_entity.pdbx_description
1 polymer ?
#
loop_
_entity_poly.entity_id
_entity_poly.type
_entity_poly.pdbx_seq_one_letter_code
_entity_poly.pdbx_strand_id
1 'polypeptide(L)'
;MEILGIMDPAETKSKEEMKKNAGEHFMKTLDRDEKGRYIVKLSWIEAKKIVQDNRAVVEQRYFRTSQQLKVEGKYTVHEAVFKEWLNEEIIEKVTKEEIGKSSYYLPHRGVFKKNSTTTVKSCV
;
A
#
# COMPACT_ATOMS: atom_id res chain seq x y z
N MET A 1 -13.62 -31.74 4.42
CA MET A 1 -14.57 -30.86 3.69
C MET A 1 -13.81 -30.22 2.56
N GLU A 2 -13.92 -30.80 1.37
CA GLU A 2 -13.32 -30.26 0.15
C GLU A 2 -14.16 -29.08 -0.33
N ILE A 3 -13.53 -27.93 -0.49
CA ILE A 3 -14.17 -26.72 -0.99
C ILE A 3 -14.23 -26.87 -2.52
N LEU A 4 -15.30 -27.48 -3.03
CA LEU A 4 -15.60 -27.51 -4.46
C LEU A 4 -15.73 -26.06 -4.93
N GLY A 5 -14.89 -25.67 -5.89
CA GLY A 5 -14.70 -24.32 -6.42
C GLY A 5 -15.92 -23.73 -7.12
N ILE A 6 -16.99 -23.47 -6.36
CA ILE A 6 -18.14 -22.70 -6.80
C ILE A 6 -17.82 -21.24 -6.50
N MET A 7 -17.22 -20.57 -7.49
CA MET A 7 -17.13 -19.11 -7.49
C MET A 7 -18.38 -18.53 -8.15
N ASP A 8 -18.85 -17.39 -7.64
CA ASP A 8 -20.04 -16.70 -8.12
C ASP A 8 -19.98 -16.48 -9.64
N PRO A 9 -21.03 -16.79 -10.43
CA PRO A 9 -21.05 -16.59 -11.88
C PRO A 9 -20.72 -15.15 -12.32
N ALA A 10 -20.93 -14.15 -11.44
CA ALA A 10 -20.50 -12.78 -11.70
C ALA A 10 -18.97 -12.61 -11.62
N GLU A 11 -18.30 -13.32 -10.71
CA GLU A 11 -16.84 -13.31 -10.55
C GLU A 11 -16.14 -14.08 -11.67
N THR A 12 -16.73 -15.17 -12.18
CA THR A 12 -16.13 -15.95 -13.28
C THR A 12 -16.18 -15.19 -14.61
N LYS A 13 -17.31 -14.55 -14.93
CA LYS A 13 -17.44 -13.68 -16.11
C LYS A 13 -16.48 -12.49 -16.07
N SER A 14 -16.33 -11.85 -14.91
CA SER A 14 -15.38 -10.73 -14.72
C SER A 14 -13.92 -11.17 -14.93
N LYS A 15 -13.55 -12.38 -14.48
CA LYS A 15 -12.19 -12.92 -14.66
C LYS A 15 -11.87 -13.26 -16.11
N GLU A 16 -12.81 -13.81 -16.86
CA GLU A 16 -12.65 -14.11 -18.29
C GLU A 16 -12.45 -12.82 -19.10
N GLU A 17 -13.23 -11.79 -18.79
CA GLU A 17 -13.11 -10.47 -19.41
C GLU A 17 -11.78 -9.80 -19.08
N MET A 18 -11.31 -9.89 -17.83
CA MET A 18 -9.98 -9.43 -17.44
C MET A 18 -8.86 -10.16 -18.19
N LYS A 19 -8.95 -11.49 -18.34
CA LYS A 19 -7.99 -12.28 -19.12
C LYS A 19 -7.97 -11.88 -20.59
N LYS A 20 -9.15 -11.68 -21.18
CA LYS A 20 -9.29 -11.23 -22.56
C LYS A 20 -8.63 -9.86 -22.76
N ASN A 21 -8.94 -8.89 -21.90
CA ASN A 21 -8.35 -7.55 -21.95
C ASN A 21 -6.82 -7.58 -21.75
N ALA A 22 -6.32 -8.43 -20.85
CA ALA A 22 -4.88 -8.62 -20.66
C ALA A 22 -4.20 -9.19 -21.92
N GLY A 23 -4.83 -10.16 -22.59
CA GLY A 23 -4.34 -10.71 -23.86
C GLY A 23 -4.32 -9.69 -25.00
N GLU A 24 -5.38 -8.89 -25.13
CA GLU A 24 -5.44 -7.80 -26.11
C GLU A 24 -4.37 -6.72 -25.82
N HIS A 25 -4.18 -6.35 -24.55
CA HIS A 25 -3.12 -5.41 -24.14
C HIS A 25 -1.73 -5.96 -24.43
N PHE A 26 -1.49 -7.24 -24.15
CA PHE A 26 -0.23 -7.91 -24.45
C PHE A 26 0.09 -7.81 -25.94
N MET A 27 -0.85 -8.19 -26.82
CA MET A 27 -0.63 -8.14 -28.27
C MET A 27 -0.41 -6.70 -28.77
N LYS A 28 -1.11 -5.72 -28.19
CA LYS A 28 -0.99 -4.31 -28.58
C LYS A 28 0.32 -3.67 -28.14
N THR A 29 0.92 -4.14 -27.06
CA THR A 29 2.10 -3.51 -26.44
C THR A 29 3.38 -4.34 -26.57
N LEU A 30 3.29 -5.47 -27.28
CA LEU A 30 4.43 -6.30 -27.61
C LEU A 30 5.33 -5.58 -28.60
N ASP A 31 6.58 -5.39 -28.20
CA ASP A 31 7.64 -4.82 -29.02
C ASP A 31 8.92 -5.65 -28.86
N ARG A 32 9.93 -5.39 -29.69
CA ARG A 32 11.26 -6.01 -29.59
C ARG A 32 12.34 -4.96 -29.51
N ASP A 33 13.27 -5.15 -28.58
CA ASP A 33 14.46 -4.30 -28.53
C ASP A 33 15.46 -4.62 -29.67
N GLU A 34 16.46 -3.77 -29.83
CA GLU A 34 17.54 -3.93 -30.83
C GLU A 34 18.35 -5.24 -30.66
N LYS A 35 18.26 -5.88 -29.49
CA LYS A 35 18.90 -7.16 -29.16
C LYS A 35 17.94 -8.35 -29.32
N GLY A 36 16.72 -8.13 -29.83
CA GLY A 36 15.70 -9.15 -30.07
C GLY A 36 14.90 -9.60 -28.84
N ARG A 37 15.00 -8.90 -27.70
CA ARG A 37 14.22 -9.21 -26.49
C ARG A 37 12.83 -8.63 -26.58
N TYR A 38 11.83 -9.41 -26.19
CA TYR A 38 10.45 -8.94 -26.13
C TYR A 38 10.27 -7.95 -24.96
N ILE A 39 9.70 -6.80 -25.26
CA ILE A 39 9.25 -5.80 -24.30
C ILE A 39 7.73 -5.77 -24.38
N VAL A 40 7.05 -5.86 -23.25
CA VAL A 40 5.60 -5.71 -23.17
C VAL A 40 5.24 -4.75 -22.06
N LYS A 41 4.18 -3.95 -22.26
CA LYS A 41 3.68 -3.08 -21.20
C LYS A 41 2.77 -3.89 -20.28
N LEU A 42 2.79 -3.55 -18.99
CA LEU A 42 1.93 -4.19 -18.01
C LEU A 42 0.48 -3.75 -18.21
N SER A 43 -0.42 -4.73 -18.32
CA SER A 43 -1.86 -4.50 -18.37
C SER A 43 -2.37 -4.13 -16.97
N TRP A 44 -2.41 -2.84 -16.67
CA TRP A 44 -3.00 -2.34 -15.42
C TRP A 44 -4.50 -2.59 -15.38
N ILE A 45 -5.01 -2.96 -14.22
CA ILE A 45 -6.47 -3.09 -14.00
C ILE A 45 -7.04 -1.67 -13.93
N GLU A 46 -7.88 -1.28 -14.89
CA GLU A 46 -8.52 0.05 -14.94
C GLU A 46 -9.60 0.27 -13.86
N ALA A 47 -9.67 -0.61 -12.86
CA ALA A 47 -10.59 -0.46 -11.74
C ALA A 47 -10.17 0.77 -10.92
N LYS A 48 -10.77 1.93 -11.23
CA LYS A 48 -10.81 3.09 -10.34
C LYS A 48 -11.64 2.71 -9.12
N LYS A 49 -11.03 1.95 -8.21
CA LYS A 49 -11.61 1.70 -6.90
C LYS A 49 -11.55 3.03 -6.18
N ILE A 50 -12.70 3.70 -6.06
CA ILE A 50 -12.82 4.87 -5.20
C ILE A 50 -12.54 4.37 -3.79
N VAL A 51 -11.38 4.74 -3.27
CA VAL A 51 -11.02 4.39 -1.90
C VAL A 51 -11.75 5.36 -0.98
N GLN A 52 -12.55 4.82 -0.06
CA GLN A 52 -13.24 5.63 0.92
C GLN A 52 -12.23 6.28 1.88
N ASP A 53 -12.54 7.49 2.32
CA ASP A 53 -11.71 8.20 3.30
C ASP A 53 -11.66 7.41 4.62
N ASN A 54 -10.44 7.12 5.08
CA ASN A 54 -10.17 6.39 6.32
C ASN A 54 -9.45 7.25 7.37
N ARG A 55 -9.33 8.56 7.15
CA ARG A 55 -8.57 9.48 8.01
C ARG A 55 -8.97 9.38 9.48
N ALA A 56 -10.26 9.49 9.78
CA ALA A 56 -10.75 9.46 11.16
C ALA A 56 -10.36 8.16 11.91
N VAL A 57 -10.40 7.02 11.20
CA VAL A 57 -10.03 5.72 11.75
C VAL A 57 -8.52 5.66 12.01
N VAL A 58 -7.71 6.16 11.07
CA VAL A 58 -6.25 6.17 11.20
C VAL A 58 -5.80 7.15 12.28
N GLU A 59 -6.39 8.32 12.39
CA GLU A 59 -6.12 9.29 13.47
C GLU A 59 -6.43 8.69 14.85
N GLN A 60 -7.57 7.99 15.00
CA GLN A 60 -7.90 7.34 16.27
C GLN A 60 -6.91 6.21 16.63
N ARG A 61 -6.49 5.41 15.63
CA ARG A 61 -5.48 4.36 15.82
C ARG A 61 -4.11 4.95 16.16
N TYR A 62 -3.73 6.02 15.49
CA TYR A 62 -2.50 6.75 15.74
C TYR A 62 -2.48 7.32 17.16
N PHE A 63 -3.57 7.93 17.61
CA PHE A 63 -3.69 8.45 18.97
C PHE A 63 -3.49 7.33 20.01
N ARG A 64 -4.21 6.21 19.87
CA ARG A 64 -4.09 5.06 20.80
C ARG A 64 -2.67 4.50 20.83
N THR A 65 -2.05 4.32 19.66
CA THR A 65 -0.67 3.82 19.54
C THR A 65 0.31 4.79 20.18
N SER A 66 0.13 6.10 19.96
CA SER A 66 0.98 7.13 20.54
C SER A 66 0.89 7.16 22.06
N GLN A 67 -0.31 7.01 22.63
CA GLN A 67 -0.48 6.91 24.10
C GLN A 67 0.22 5.66 24.64
N GLN A 68 0.05 4.51 23.99
CA GLN A 68 0.73 3.28 24.40
C GLN A 68 2.26 3.42 24.35
N LEU A 69 2.81 4.00 23.29
CA LEU A 69 4.25 4.21 23.17
C LEU A 69 4.80 5.18 24.22
N LYS A 70 4.01 6.17 24.65
CA LYS A 70 4.38 7.06 25.74
C LYS A 70 4.43 6.31 27.07
N VAL A 71 3.43 5.48 27.38
CA VAL A 71 3.41 4.62 28.57
C VAL A 71 4.61 3.67 28.59
N GLU A 72 4.98 3.11 27.43
CA GLU A 72 6.14 2.23 27.30
C GLU A 72 7.49 2.96 27.23
N GLY A 73 7.51 4.30 27.27
CA GLY A 73 8.75 5.10 27.18
C GLY A 73 9.44 5.05 25.81
N LYS A 74 8.75 4.62 24.76
CA LYS A 74 9.30 4.37 23.41
C LYS A 74 8.91 5.40 22.36
N TYR A 75 8.10 6.39 22.73
CA TYR A 75 7.58 7.38 21.80
C TYR A 75 8.68 8.19 21.10
N THR A 76 9.72 8.61 21.83
CA THR A 76 10.83 9.40 21.27
C THR A 76 11.61 8.63 20.22
N VAL A 77 11.86 7.34 20.46
CA VAL A 77 12.56 6.47 19.50
C VAL A 77 11.70 6.22 18.26
N HIS A 78 10.40 6.05 18.44
CA HIS A 78 9.46 5.95 17.33
C HIS A 78 9.44 7.24 16.48
N GLU A 79 9.37 8.41 17.13
CA GLU A 79 9.37 9.71 16.46
C GLU A 79 10.67 9.99 15.70
N ALA A 80 11.82 9.52 16.22
CA ALA A 80 13.12 9.67 15.56
C ALA A 80 13.14 9.02 14.17
N VAL A 81 12.51 7.85 14.00
CA VAL A 81 12.41 7.16 12.70
C VAL A 81 11.69 8.03 11.66
N PHE A 82 10.60 8.70 12.04
CA PHE A 82 9.89 9.59 11.12
C PHE A 82 10.70 10.84 10.77
N LYS A 83 11.52 11.34 11.71
CA LYS A 83 12.42 12.47 11.44
C LYS A 83 13.54 12.08 10.48
N GLU A 84 14.09 10.88 10.63
CA GLU A 84 15.07 10.32 9.70
C GLU A 84 14.47 10.17 8.30
N TRP A 85 13.29 9.55 8.18
CA TRP A 85 12.60 9.42 6.88
C TRP A 85 12.25 10.76 6.23
N LEU A 86 11.92 11.77 7.03
CA LEU A 86 11.68 13.12 6.52
C LEU A 86 12.98 13.76 6.01
N ASN A 87 14.11 13.50 6.69
CA ASN A 87 15.42 14.00 6.28
C ASN A 87 15.99 13.25 5.06
N GLU A 88 15.64 11.97 4.90
CA GLU A 88 15.97 11.15 3.73
C GLU A 88 15.00 11.36 2.55
N GLU A 89 14.02 12.27 2.68
CA GLU A 89 12.99 12.55 1.67
C GLU A 89 12.16 11.31 1.26
N ILE A 90 12.08 10.31 2.15
CA ILE A 90 11.24 9.12 1.98
C ILE A 90 9.76 9.49 2.20
N ILE A 91 9.51 10.41 3.13
CA ILE A 91 8.18 10.94 3.44
C ILE A 91 8.19 12.46 3.38
N GLU A 92 7.02 13.04 3.08
CA GLU A 92 6.81 14.48 3.09
C GLU A 92 5.63 14.87 3.99
N LYS A 93 5.57 16.15 4.35
CA LYS A 93 4.43 16.68 5.09
C LYS A 93 3.31 17.01 4.12
N VAL A 94 2.14 16.42 4.36
CA VAL A 94 0.91 16.71 3.60
C VAL A 94 0.58 18.21 3.69
N THR A 95 0.36 18.86 2.54
CA THR A 95 0.02 20.28 2.50
C THR A 95 -1.46 20.51 2.82
N LYS A 96 -1.85 21.74 3.18
CA LYS A 96 -3.25 22.04 3.53
C LYS A 96 -4.21 21.86 2.36
N GLU A 97 -3.72 22.04 1.15
CA GLU A 97 -4.47 21.92 -0.10
C GLU A 97 -4.78 20.46 -0.45
N GLU A 98 -3.99 19.52 0.07
CA GLU A 98 -4.17 18.09 -0.13
C GLU A 98 -5.10 17.46 0.91
N ILE A 99 -5.25 18.13 2.05
CA ILE A 99 -6.20 17.74 3.09
C ILE A 99 -7.62 17.80 2.52
N GLY A 100 -8.28 16.63 2.42
CA GLY A 100 -9.65 16.49 1.91
C GLY A 100 -9.74 16.00 0.46
N LYS A 101 -8.61 15.85 -0.25
CA LYS A 101 -8.58 15.09 -1.51
C LYS A 101 -8.76 13.59 -1.22
N SER A 102 -9.28 12.84 -2.20
CA SER A 102 -9.41 11.38 -2.10
C SER A 102 -8.03 10.76 -1.84
N SER A 103 -7.84 10.34 -0.60
CA SER A 103 -6.57 9.82 -0.07
C SER A 103 -6.88 8.65 0.84
N TYR A 104 -5.92 7.73 0.95
CA TYR A 104 -6.02 6.61 1.87
C TYR A 104 -4.78 6.55 2.74
N TYR A 105 -4.98 6.63 4.05
CA TYR A 105 -3.92 6.64 5.04
C TYR A 105 -3.56 5.21 5.41
N LEU A 106 -2.27 4.87 5.36
CA LEU A 106 -1.83 3.55 5.78
C LEU A 106 -1.65 3.50 7.30
N PRO A 107 -2.20 2.48 7.98
CA PRO A 107 -2.04 2.34 9.42
C PRO A 107 -0.62 1.88 9.75
N HIS A 108 0.21 2.77 10.30
CA HIS A 108 1.56 2.42 10.72
C HIS A 108 1.58 1.94 12.18
N ARG A 109 2.51 1.02 12.50
CA ARG A 109 2.81 0.60 13.88
C ARG A 109 4.31 0.44 14.09
N GLY A 110 4.82 1.01 15.20
CA GLY A 110 6.17 0.75 15.67
C GLY A 110 6.33 -0.67 16.21
N VAL A 111 7.23 -1.44 15.62
CA VAL A 111 7.58 -2.81 16.05
C VAL A 111 8.92 -2.77 16.79
N PHE A 112 8.86 -3.13 18.08
CA PHE A 112 10.01 -3.16 18.98
C PHE A 112 10.37 -4.61 19.31
N LYS A 113 11.55 -5.06 18.88
CA LYS A 113 12.07 -6.39 19.20
C LYS A 113 13.09 -6.28 20.33
N LYS A 114 12.88 -7.02 21.44
CA LYS A 114 13.72 -6.96 22.66
C LYS A 114 15.20 -7.32 22.44
N ASN A 115 15.51 -8.15 21.44
CA ASN A 115 16.86 -8.67 21.16
C ASN A 115 17.40 -8.19 19.80
N SER A 116 16.89 -7.08 19.27
CA SER A 116 17.32 -6.56 17.97
C SER A 116 18.46 -5.56 18.14
N THR A 117 19.53 -5.73 17.36
CA THR A 117 20.65 -4.78 17.24
C THR A 117 20.28 -3.52 16.45
N THR A 118 19.18 -3.53 15.71
CA THR A 118 18.68 -2.37 14.95
C THR A 118 17.56 -1.64 15.69
N THR A 119 17.63 -0.31 15.63
CA THR A 119 16.65 0.67 16.09
C THR A 119 15.29 0.39 15.41
N VAL A 120 14.22 0.42 16.20
CA VAL A 120 12.77 0.33 15.87
C VAL A 120 12.41 0.16 14.39
N LYS A 121 11.65 -0.90 14.07
CA LYS A 121 11.10 -1.10 12.71
C LYS A 121 9.71 -0.48 12.64
N SER A 122 9.51 0.44 11.72
CA SER A 122 8.17 0.92 11.36
C SER A 122 7.57 -0.04 10.32
N CYS A 123 6.39 -0.58 10.60
CA CYS A 123 5.64 -1.43 9.67
C CYS A 123 4.34 -0.75 9.27
N VAL A 124 4.03 -0.82 7.98
CA VAL A 124 2.87 -0.24 7.30
C VAL A 124 1.92 -1.34 6.86
#